data_AF-A0A7V2JXW2-F1
#
_entry.id   AF-A0A7V2JXW2-F1
#
_cell.length_a   1.000
_cell.length_b   1.000
_cell.length_c   1.000
_cell.angle_alpha   90.00
_cell.angle_beta   90.00
_cell.angle_gamma   90.00
#
_symmetry.space_group_name_H-M   'P 1'
#
loop_
_entity.id
_entity.type
_entity.pdbx_description
1 polymer ?
#
loop_
_entity_poly.entity_id
_entity_poly.type
_entity_poly.pdbx_seq_one_letter_code
_entity_poly.pdbx_strand_id
1 'polypeptide(L)'
;MRNLFHGPTHSLLPLHAIRYLPVVVLLLPALMLACGVWSSPSCAAASTTHIDVAKQPITGLVAMGNPVGALKYEDPLKEVKVHPGVYSGVVINAVWMYLEPERGAYDFSSIDDALNEIAEYNTQYPEHPISAKLRIFGGTDAPTYVKELGGGPITVHPSRGPNVEIGLFWTEAYGDRFAALLA
;
A
#
# COMPACT_ATOMS: atom_id res chain seq x y z
N MET A 1 46.11 -14.15 -19.32
CA MET A 1 45.67 -14.60 -20.65
C MET A 1 44.69 -13.55 -21.20
N ARG A 2 45.19 -12.62 -22.05
CA ARG A 2 44.74 -12.33 -23.43
C ARG A 2 43.20 -12.22 -23.56
N ASN A 3 42.67 -11.00 -23.50
CA ASN A 3 42.39 -10.07 -24.62
C ASN A 3 41.22 -10.54 -25.50
N LEU A 4 40.19 -9.68 -25.65
CA LEU A 4 39.79 -9.06 -26.93
C LEU A 4 38.33 -8.57 -26.85
N PHE A 5 38.14 -7.27 -26.64
CA PHE A 5 37.13 -6.51 -27.40
C PHE A 5 37.72 -5.13 -27.69
N HIS A 6 37.93 -4.85 -28.97
CA HIS A 6 38.44 -3.60 -29.54
C HIS A 6 37.37 -3.08 -30.52
N GLY A 7 36.86 -1.87 -30.23
CA GLY A 7 36.47 -0.82 -31.19
C GLY A 7 35.25 -1.03 -32.10
N PRO A 8 34.77 0.03 -32.79
CA PRO A 8 35.43 1.32 -32.99
C PRO A 8 34.65 2.58 -32.58
N THR A 9 35.45 3.63 -32.40
CA THR A 9 35.20 5.07 -32.29
C THR A 9 34.64 5.71 -33.56
N HIS A 10 33.73 6.69 -33.41
CA HIS A 10 33.56 7.85 -34.30
C HIS A 10 32.98 9.00 -33.44
N SER A 11 33.74 10.05 -33.10
CA SER A 11 34.12 11.24 -33.89
C SER A 11 33.22 12.45 -33.56
N LEU A 12 33.90 13.56 -33.25
CA LEU A 12 33.44 14.81 -32.63
C LEU A 12 32.73 15.75 -33.63
N LEU A 13 31.75 16.52 -33.10
CA LEU A 13 31.47 17.97 -33.24
C LEU A 13 31.53 18.65 -34.64
N PRO A 14 30.64 19.63 -34.96
CA PRO A 14 30.77 20.97 -34.39
C PRO A 14 29.50 21.81 -34.16
N LEU A 15 29.65 22.77 -33.23
CA LEU A 15 28.89 24.01 -33.15
C LEU A 15 28.83 24.71 -34.52
N HIS A 16 27.66 25.22 -34.90
CA HIS A 16 27.55 26.42 -35.73
C HIS A 16 26.46 27.33 -35.15
N ALA A 17 26.92 28.44 -34.58
CA ALA A 17 26.15 29.66 -34.41
C ALA A 17 25.85 30.26 -35.79
N ILE A 18 24.66 30.85 -35.97
CA ILE A 18 24.24 31.79 -37.05
C ILE A 18 22.73 32.04 -36.81
N ARG A 19 22.12 33.24 -36.79
CA ARG A 19 22.51 34.64 -36.95
C ARG A 19 21.36 35.51 -36.37
N TYR A 20 21.73 36.69 -35.88
CA TYR A 20 20.87 37.83 -35.60
C TYR A 20 20.29 38.48 -36.87
N LEU A 21 19.20 39.25 -36.67
CA LEU A 21 18.70 40.48 -37.35
C LEU A 21 17.23 40.39 -37.83
N PRO A 22 16.48 41.50 -37.91
CA PRO A 22 16.53 42.72 -37.10
C PRO A 22 15.15 43.23 -36.61
N VAL A 23 15.28 44.15 -35.66
CA VAL A 23 14.34 45.19 -35.24
C VAL A 23 13.57 45.82 -36.41
N VAL A 24 12.25 45.83 -36.33
CA VAL A 24 11.41 46.85 -36.99
C VAL A 24 10.63 47.57 -35.89
N VAL A 25 11.15 48.74 -35.52
CA VAL A 25 10.42 49.78 -34.81
C VAL A 25 9.52 50.45 -35.84
N LEU A 26 8.20 50.39 -35.61
CA LEU A 26 7.28 51.37 -36.18
C LEU A 26 6.40 51.95 -35.07
N LEU A 27 6.32 53.26 -35.13
CA LEU A 27 5.82 54.19 -34.13
C LEU A 27 4.30 54.09 -33.90
N LEU A 28 3.94 54.28 -32.62
CA LEU A 28 2.70 54.83 -32.06
C LEU A 28 2.04 55.93 -32.93
N PRO A 29 0.70 56.16 -32.86
CA PRO A 29 0.12 56.71 -31.63
C PRO A 29 -1.35 56.39 -31.31
N ALA A 30 -1.73 56.89 -30.12
CA ALA A 30 -3.06 57.36 -29.72
C ALA A 30 -3.98 56.39 -28.95
N LEU A 31 -3.92 56.54 -27.63
CA LEU A 31 -5.03 57.06 -26.81
C LEU A 31 -6.38 56.35 -26.93
N MET A 32 -6.66 55.44 -25.99
CA MET A 32 -7.95 55.38 -25.31
C MET A 32 -7.71 54.96 -23.87
N LEU A 33 -7.93 55.90 -22.94
CA LEU A 33 -8.17 55.60 -21.54
C LEU A 33 -9.47 54.78 -21.47
N ALA A 34 -9.36 53.52 -21.08
CA ALA A 34 -10.48 52.78 -20.53
C ALA A 34 -10.03 52.24 -19.16
N CYS A 35 -10.46 52.92 -18.10
CA CYS A 35 -10.53 52.34 -16.77
C CYS A 35 -11.53 51.17 -16.83
N GLY A 36 -11.01 49.97 -17.10
CA GLY A 36 -11.74 48.72 -16.97
C GLY A 36 -11.02 47.89 -15.92
N VAL A 37 -11.67 47.72 -14.78
CA VAL A 37 -11.23 46.90 -13.64
C VAL A 37 -10.68 45.57 -14.15
N TRP A 38 -9.37 45.36 -13.98
CA TRP A 38 -8.74 44.08 -14.22
C TRP A 38 -9.15 43.17 -13.06
N SER A 39 -10.36 42.61 -13.14
CA SER A 39 -10.76 41.50 -12.29
C SER A 39 -9.86 40.33 -12.67
N SER A 40 -8.79 40.16 -11.90
CA SER A 40 -8.04 38.91 -11.86
C SER A 40 -9.05 37.77 -11.79
N PRO A 41 -8.98 36.75 -12.66
CA PRO A 41 -9.71 35.54 -12.41
C PRO A 41 -9.17 35.03 -11.08
N SER A 42 -9.96 35.16 -10.02
CA SER A 42 -9.72 34.49 -8.77
C SER A 42 -9.69 33.02 -9.16
N CYS A 43 -8.49 32.47 -9.25
CA CYS A 43 -8.29 31.05 -9.42
C CYS A 43 -8.83 30.47 -8.12
N ALA A 44 -10.13 30.15 -8.12
CA ALA A 44 -10.76 29.46 -7.02
C ALA A 44 -9.92 28.19 -6.88
N ALA A 45 -9.14 28.09 -5.81
CA ALA A 45 -8.48 26.86 -5.45
C ALA A 45 -9.59 25.83 -5.43
N ALA A 46 -9.58 24.92 -6.40
CA ALA A 46 -10.46 23.78 -6.37
C ALA A 46 -10.10 23.06 -5.06
N SER A 47 -10.94 23.26 -4.04
CA SER A 47 -10.95 22.38 -2.88
C SER A 47 -11.35 21.03 -3.44
N THR A 48 -10.35 20.26 -3.85
CA THR A 48 -10.49 18.85 -4.12
C THR A 48 -10.91 18.25 -2.79
N THR A 49 -12.23 18.15 -2.60
CA THR A 49 -12.79 17.32 -1.56
C THR A 49 -12.24 15.94 -1.86
N HIS A 50 -11.25 15.53 -1.07
CA HIS A 50 -10.75 14.17 -1.09
C HIS A 50 -11.96 13.34 -0.67
N ILE A 51 -12.74 12.84 -1.65
CA ILE A 51 -13.80 11.90 -1.36
C ILE A 51 -13.04 10.67 -0.91
N ASP A 52 -12.98 10.51 0.41
CA ASP A 52 -12.47 9.33 1.07
C ASP A 52 -13.52 8.23 0.83
N VAL A 53 -13.58 7.73 -0.42
CA VAL A 53 -14.39 6.56 -0.74
C VAL A 53 -13.69 5.40 -0.07
N ALA A 54 -14.11 5.12 1.17
CA ALA A 54 -13.71 3.91 1.87
C ALA A 54 -13.93 2.73 0.93
N LYS A 55 -12.84 2.05 0.58
CA LYS A 55 -12.92 0.87 -0.28
C LYS A 55 -13.80 -0.14 0.42
N GLN A 56 -14.80 -0.64 -0.29
CA GLN A 56 -15.60 -1.74 0.21
C GLN A 56 -14.67 -2.92 0.55
N PRO A 57 -14.88 -3.61 1.67
CA PRO A 57 -14.10 -4.79 2.01
C PRO A 57 -14.12 -5.77 0.85
N ILE A 58 -12.94 -6.27 0.47
CA ILE A 58 -12.86 -7.35 -0.51
C ILE A 58 -13.39 -8.60 0.18
N THR A 59 -14.52 -9.12 -0.30
CA THR A 59 -15.11 -10.37 0.17
C THR A 59 -14.71 -11.53 -0.75
N GLY A 60 -14.62 -12.75 -0.21
CA GLY A 60 -14.39 -13.98 -0.99
C GLY A 60 -12.97 -14.21 -1.55
N LEU A 61 -12.09 -13.21 -1.54
CA LEU A 61 -10.67 -13.39 -1.87
C LEU A 61 -9.86 -13.66 -0.61
N VAL A 62 -9.55 -14.93 -0.39
CA VAL A 62 -8.84 -15.40 0.79
C VAL A 62 -7.45 -15.89 0.39
N ALA A 63 -6.42 -15.11 0.69
CA ALA A 63 -5.02 -15.52 0.50
C ALA A 63 -4.48 -16.14 1.80
N MET A 64 -4.64 -17.45 1.97
CA MET A 64 -4.20 -18.21 3.15
C MET A 64 -2.74 -18.66 3.10
N GLY A 65 -1.84 -17.77 2.66
CA GLY A 65 -0.39 -18.05 2.66
C GLY A 65 0.17 -18.18 4.07
N ASN A 66 1.38 -18.73 4.19
CA ASN A 66 2.16 -18.72 5.43
C ASN A 66 3.12 -17.51 5.37
N PRO A 67 3.09 -16.60 6.35
CA PRO A 67 4.16 -15.64 6.49
C PRO A 67 5.35 -16.27 7.18
N VAL A 68 6.52 -16.18 6.56
CA VAL A 68 7.77 -16.65 7.17
C VAL A 68 7.95 -16.03 8.57
N GLY A 69 7.68 -16.82 9.63
CA GLY A 69 8.13 -16.72 11.03
C GLY A 69 8.05 -15.41 11.84
N ALA A 70 7.91 -14.24 11.23
CA ALA A 70 8.26 -12.96 11.83
C ALA A 70 7.06 -12.09 12.29
N LEU A 71 5.83 -12.45 11.95
CA LEU A 71 4.73 -11.48 11.98
C LEU A 71 4.00 -11.32 13.32
N LYS A 72 4.34 -12.08 14.36
CA LYS A 72 3.59 -12.00 15.62
C LYS A 72 3.75 -10.63 16.33
N TYR A 73 4.82 -9.88 16.03
CA TYR A 73 5.16 -8.65 16.75
C TYR A 73 5.86 -7.61 15.87
N GLU A 74 5.67 -7.66 14.55
CA GLU A 74 6.21 -6.60 13.69
C GLU A 74 5.34 -5.35 13.84
N ASP A 75 5.96 -4.25 14.30
CA ASP A 75 5.36 -2.92 14.29
C ASP A 75 4.99 -2.56 12.83
N PRO A 76 3.68 -2.46 12.50
CA PRO A 76 3.25 -2.20 11.13
C PRO A 76 3.61 -0.77 10.66
N LEU A 77 3.93 0.14 11.58
CA LEU A 77 4.31 1.52 11.31
C LEU A 77 5.83 1.73 11.30
N LYS A 78 6.66 0.71 11.55
CA LYS A 78 8.11 0.86 11.65
C LYS A 78 8.71 1.74 10.54
N GLU A 79 8.40 1.43 9.28
CA GLU A 79 8.92 2.18 8.12
C GLU A 79 8.25 3.56 7.96
N VAL A 80 6.98 3.67 8.33
CA VAL A 80 6.21 4.91 8.23
C VAL A 80 6.70 5.96 9.23
N LYS A 81 7.05 5.53 10.45
CA LYS A 81 7.65 6.38 11.50
C LYS A 81 9.00 6.94 11.07
N VAL A 82 9.79 6.18 10.30
CA VAL A 82 11.11 6.61 9.79
C VAL A 82 10.98 7.56 8.59
N HIS A 83 9.90 7.44 7.80
CA HIS A 83 9.68 8.27 6.62
C HIS A 83 8.25 8.88 6.57
N PRO A 84 7.95 9.88 7.42
CA PRO A 84 6.63 10.47 7.46
C PRO A 84 6.20 11.10 6.12
N GLY A 85 4.95 10.91 5.74
CA GLY A 85 4.36 11.45 4.50
C GLY A 85 4.73 10.72 3.19
N VAL A 86 5.61 9.71 3.23
CA VAL A 86 6.01 8.95 2.04
C VAL A 86 5.01 7.84 1.70
N TYR A 87 4.43 7.21 2.72
CA TYR A 87 3.53 6.08 2.57
C TYR A 87 2.07 6.53 2.66
N SER A 88 1.17 5.82 1.97
CA SER A 88 -0.28 6.04 2.01
C SER A 88 -1.02 5.00 2.85
N GLY A 89 -0.31 3.99 3.37
CA GLY A 89 -0.92 2.97 4.21
C GLY A 89 0.05 1.91 4.70
N VAL A 90 -0.44 1.13 5.66
CA VAL A 90 0.28 0.03 6.33
C VAL A 90 -0.52 -1.26 6.25
N VAL A 91 0.16 -2.40 6.33
CA VAL A 91 -0.48 -3.71 6.40
C VAL A 91 -0.39 -4.23 7.83
N ILE A 92 -1.54 -4.38 8.49
CA ILE A 92 -1.64 -5.04 9.79
C ILE A 92 -1.71 -6.54 9.52
N ASN A 93 -0.70 -7.26 9.98
CA ASN A 93 -0.60 -8.71 9.83
C ASN A 93 -1.06 -9.38 11.12
N ALA A 94 -2.05 -10.27 11.02
CA ALA A 94 -2.60 -10.99 12.17
C ALA A 94 -2.63 -12.50 11.90
N VAL A 95 -2.45 -13.31 12.93
CA VAL A 95 -2.38 -14.77 12.84
C VAL A 95 -3.66 -15.33 13.46
N TRP A 96 -4.43 -16.12 12.72
CA TRP A 96 -5.76 -16.54 13.16
C TRP A 96 -5.74 -17.32 14.47
N MET A 97 -4.76 -18.20 14.70
CA MET A 97 -4.64 -18.92 15.98
C MET A 97 -4.47 -18.02 17.21
N TYR A 98 -4.05 -16.77 17.04
CA TYR A 98 -3.98 -15.79 18.14
C TYR A 98 -5.24 -14.96 18.24
N LEU A 99 -5.88 -14.66 17.11
CA LEU A 99 -7.16 -13.94 17.10
C LEU A 99 -8.30 -14.77 17.69
N GLU A 100 -8.24 -16.09 17.52
CA GLU A 100 -9.28 -16.99 18.00
C GLU A 100 -8.71 -18.38 18.35
N PRO A 101 -7.91 -18.50 19.43
CA PRO A 101 -7.26 -19.77 19.80
C PRO A 101 -8.26 -20.90 20.05
N GLU A 102 -9.41 -20.58 20.64
CA GLU A 102 -10.53 -21.48 20.87
C GLU A 102 -11.81 -20.92 20.24
N ARG A 103 -12.76 -21.79 19.91
CA ARG A 103 -13.98 -21.38 19.22
C ARG A 103 -14.76 -20.33 20.04
N GLY A 104 -14.86 -19.11 19.49
CA GLY A 104 -15.58 -17.99 20.09
C GLY A 104 -14.80 -17.20 21.14
N ALA A 105 -13.54 -17.58 21.42
CA ALA A 105 -12.66 -16.86 22.32
C ALA A 105 -11.77 -15.93 21.49
N TYR A 106 -12.19 -14.66 21.34
CA TYR A 106 -11.52 -13.70 20.49
C TYR A 106 -10.52 -12.81 21.25
N ASP A 107 -9.38 -12.52 20.62
CA ASP A 107 -8.40 -11.53 21.07
C ASP A 107 -7.95 -10.66 19.88
N PHE A 108 -8.45 -9.43 19.84
CA PHE A 108 -8.13 -8.46 18.79
C PHE A 108 -7.13 -7.38 19.25
N SER A 109 -6.56 -7.51 20.46
CA SER A 109 -5.70 -6.48 21.06
C SER A 109 -4.57 -6.00 20.15
N SER A 110 -3.88 -6.93 19.47
CA SER A 110 -2.81 -6.58 18.53
C SER A 110 -3.26 -5.77 17.30
N ILE A 111 -4.52 -5.94 16.86
CA ILE A 111 -5.11 -5.14 15.78
C ILE A 111 -5.49 -3.76 16.34
N ASP A 112 -6.11 -3.72 17.52
CA ASP A 112 -6.52 -2.48 18.18
C ASP A 112 -5.33 -1.58 18.47
N ASP A 113 -4.23 -2.13 19.00
CA ASP A 113 -2.98 -1.41 19.25
C ASP A 113 -2.44 -0.78 17.97
N ALA A 114 -2.38 -1.54 16.87
CA ALA A 114 -1.93 -1.02 15.58
C ALA A 114 -2.84 0.08 15.03
N LEU A 115 -4.17 -0.04 15.19
CA LEU A 115 -5.12 0.99 14.77
C LEU A 115 -4.99 2.26 15.61
N ASN A 116 -4.74 2.13 16.92
CA ASN A 116 -4.48 3.26 17.79
C ASN A 116 -3.21 4.00 17.37
N GLU A 117 -2.12 3.28 17.07
CA GLU A 117 -0.89 3.90 16.55
C GLU A 117 -1.10 4.62 15.21
N ILE A 118 -1.92 4.06 14.32
CA ILE A 118 -2.30 4.72 13.05
C ILE A 118 -3.08 5.99 13.31
N ALA A 119 -4.01 5.98 14.27
CA ALA A 119 -4.77 7.18 14.64
C ALA A 119 -3.87 8.27 15.23
N GLU A 120 -2.91 7.88 16.08
CA GLU A 120 -1.89 8.80 16.62
C GLU A 120 -1.02 9.38 15.51
N TYR A 121 -0.54 8.56 14.58
CA TYR A 121 0.22 9.03 13.42
C TYR A 121 -0.59 10.02 12.58
N ASN A 122 -1.85 9.70 12.26
CA ASN A 122 -2.71 10.56 11.45
C ASN A 122 -3.02 11.90 12.14
N THR A 123 -3.04 11.93 13.48
CA THR A 123 -3.16 13.17 14.26
C THR A 123 -1.89 14.01 14.16
N GLN A 124 -0.70 13.38 14.12
CA GLN A 124 0.58 14.07 13.99
C GLN A 124 0.85 14.56 12.56
N TYR A 125 0.35 13.86 11.54
CA TYR A 125 0.57 14.15 10.12
C TYR A 125 -0.75 14.32 9.34
N PRO A 126 -1.56 15.36 9.66
CA PRO A 126 -2.91 15.51 9.10
C PRO A 126 -2.95 15.76 7.59
N GLU A 127 -1.86 16.26 6.99
CA GLU A 127 -1.76 16.48 5.54
C GLU A 127 -1.41 15.19 4.77
N HIS A 128 -0.92 14.16 5.47
CA HIS A 128 -0.50 12.89 4.89
C HIS A 128 -0.97 11.70 5.74
N PRO A 129 -2.30 11.52 5.89
CA PRO A 129 -2.82 10.40 6.66
C PRO A 129 -2.51 9.08 5.95
N ILE A 130 -2.30 8.04 6.74
CA ILE A 130 -2.16 6.67 6.29
C ILE A 130 -3.44 5.87 6.53
N SER A 131 -3.66 4.89 5.65
CA SER A 131 -4.73 3.90 5.77
C SER A 131 -4.21 2.55 6.26
N ALA A 132 -5.09 1.73 6.83
CA ALA A 132 -4.75 0.36 7.24
C ALA A 132 -5.30 -0.67 6.24
N LYS A 133 -4.56 -1.76 6.04
CA LYS A 133 -5.07 -2.98 5.43
C LYS A 133 -4.81 -4.16 6.35
N LEU A 134 -5.86 -4.87 6.75
CA LEU A 134 -5.74 -6.09 7.54
C LEU A 134 -5.42 -7.29 6.64
N ARG A 135 -4.48 -8.13 7.08
CA ARG A 135 -4.20 -9.44 6.52
C ARG A 135 -4.19 -10.47 7.63
N ILE A 136 -5.12 -11.43 7.55
CA ILE A 136 -5.19 -12.54 8.50
C ILE A 136 -4.62 -13.79 7.84
N PHE A 137 -3.66 -14.44 8.52
CA PHE A 137 -3.05 -15.68 8.08
C PHE A 137 -3.79 -16.87 8.68
N GLY A 138 -4.35 -17.72 7.81
CA GLY A 138 -5.14 -18.88 8.21
C GLY A 138 -4.61 -20.24 7.75
N GLY A 139 -3.60 -20.32 6.87
CA GLY A 139 -3.14 -21.61 6.31
C GLY A 139 -2.63 -22.58 7.37
N THR A 140 -1.32 -22.55 7.63
CA THR A 140 -0.72 -23.26 8.79
C THR A 140 -1.12 -22.62 10.11
N ASP A 141 -1.48 -21.35 10.04
CA ASP A 141 -1.72 -20.44 11.15
C ASP A 141 -3.17 -20.39 11.64
N ALA A 142 -4.04 -21.23 11.10
CA ALA A 142 -5.36 -21.46 11.67
C ALA A 142 -5.27 -22.15 13.04
N PRO A 143 -6.23 -21.89 13.94
CA PRO A 143 -6.43 -22.68 15.15
C PRO A 143 -6.59 -24.17 14.82
N THR A 144 -6.14 -25.05 15.73
CA THR A 144 -6.23 -26.51 15.52
C THR A 144 -7.66 -26.96 15.22
N TYR A 145 -8.66 -26.47 15.99
CA TYR A 145 -10.06 -26.82 15.78
C TYR A 145 -10.61 -26.39 14.42
N VAL A 146 -10.05 -25.34 13.80
CA VAL A 146 -10.42 -24.89 12.46
C VAL A 146 -9.79 -25.81 11.41
N LYS A 147 -8.54 -26.23 11.61
CA LYS A 147 -7.85 -27.18 10.72
C LYS A 147 -8.53 -28.55 10.67
N GLU A 148 -9.27 -28.92 11.71
CA GLU A 148 -10.06 -30.14 11.78
C GLU A 148 -11.37 -30.10 10.98
N LEU A 149 -11.83 -28.93 10.56
CA LEU A 149 -13.08 -28.78 9.81
C LEU A 149 -13.00 -29.45 8.43
N GLY A 150 -14.14 -30.01 8.00
CA GLY A 150 -14.29 -30.55 6.64
C GLY A 150 -13.61 -31.90 6.38
N GLY A 151 -13.10 -32.59 7.41
CA GLY A 151 -12.47 -33.91 7.27
C GLY A 151 -11.05 -34.03 7.83
N GLY A 152 -10.57 -33.03 8.57
CA GLY A 152 -9.25 -33.02 9.16
C GLY A 152 -8.19 -32.29 8.32
N PRO A 153 -7.02 -32.01 8.90
CA PRO A 153 -5.94 -31.34 8.19
C PRO A 153 -5.30 -32.26 7.14
N ILE A 154 -4.67 -31.64 6.14
CA ILE A 154 -3.76 -32.33 5.22
C ILE A 154 -2.32 -31.94 5.50
N THR A 155 -1.41 -32.89 5.32
CA THR A 155 0.03 -32.65 5.39
C THR A 155 0.53 -32.13 4.06
N VAL A 156 1.13 -30.94 4.08
CA VAL A 156 1.84 -30.35 2.96
C VAL A 156 3.34 -30.63 3.13
N HIS A 157 3.95 -31.14 2.04
CA HIS A 157 5.37 -31.43 1.94
C HIS A 157 6.06 -30.35 1.10
N PRO A 158 6.51 -29.23 1.69
CA PRO A 158 7.17 -28.19 0.93
C PRO A 158 8.52 -28.67 0.40
N SER A 159 8.96 -28.12 -0.73
CA SER A 159 10.27 -28.43 -1.32
C SER A 159 11.45 -27.96 -0.45
N ARG A 160 11.18 -27.06 0.50
CA ARG A 160 12.12 -26.56 1.51
C ARG A 160 11.39 -26.38 2.83
N GLY A 161 11.96 -26.87 3.92
CA GLY A 161 11.41 -26.73 5.27
C GLY A 161 10.67 -27.97 5.78
N PRO A 162 10.13 -27.91 7.00
CA PRO A 162 9.40 -29.03 7.59
C PRO A 162 8.04 -29.24 6.91
N ASN A 163 7.51 -30.45 7.05
CA ASN A 163 6.10 -30.71 6.75
C ASN A 163 5.22 -29.83 7.63
N VAL A 164 4.12 -29.37 7.07
CA VAL A 164 3.14 -28.54 7.78
C VAL A 164 1.74 -29.07 7.57
N GLU A 165 0.86 -28.83 8.54
CA GLU A 165 -0.55 -29.18 8.45
C GLU A 165 -1.38 -27.95 8.15
N ILE A 166 -2.27 -28.07 7.16
CA ILE A 166 -3.26 -27.03 6.81
C ILE A 166 -4.66 -27.61 6.85
N GLY A 167 -5.62 -26.77 7.26
CA GLY A 167 -7.03 -27.09 7.11
C GLY A 167 -7.48 -27.06 5.65
N LEU A 168 -8.62 -27.67 5.37
CA LEU A 168 -9.23 -27.70 4.05
C LEU A 168 -9.90 -26.35 3.73
N PHE A 169 -9.10 -25.30 3.50
CA PHE A 169 -9.56 -23.91 3.39
C PHE A 169 -10.50 -23.63 2.20
N TRP A 170 -10.59 -24.55 1.25
CA TRP A 170 -11.52 -24.52 0.13
C TRP A 170 -12.89 -25.11 0.45
N THR A 171 -13.10 -25.62 1.68
CA THR A 171 -14.40 -26.14 2.12
C THR A 171 -15.29 -25.02 2.66
N GLU A 172 -16.59 -25.18 2.50
CA GLU A 172 -17.60 -24.25 3.04
C GLU A 172 -17.46 -24.09 4.55
N ALA A 173 -17.30 -25.19 5.30
CA ALA A 173 -17.14 -25.15 6.76
C ALA A 173 -15.96 -24.29 7.22
N TYR A 174 -14.83 -24.35 6.51
CA TYR A 174 -13.67 -23.51 6.81
C TYR A 174 -13.94 -22.05 6.39
N GLY A 175 -14.50 -21.83 5.20
CA GLY A 175 -14.84 -20.51 4.68
C GLY A 175 -15.82 -19.75 5.58
N ASP A 176 -16.89 -20.41 6.01
CA ASP A 176 -17.89 -19.87 6.94
C ASP A 176 -17.25 -19.51 8.27
N ARG A 177 -16.33 -20.36 8.75
CA ARG A 177 -15.62 -20.08 9.99
C ARG A 177 -14.70 -18.87 9.87
N PHE A 178 -14.03 -18.71 8.74
CA PHE A 178 -13.23 -17.52 8.47
C PHE A 178 -14.11 -16.27 8.32
N ALA A 179 -15.27 -16.38 7.67
CA ALA A 179 -16.21 -15.28 7.55
C ALA A 179 -16.75 -14.83 8.92
N ALA A 180 -17.00 -15.76 9.85
CA ALA A 180 -17.41 -15.45 11.21
C ALA A 180 -16.34 -14.73 12.04
N LEU A 181 -15.07 -14.76 11.65
CA LEU A 181 -14.01 -13.94 12.25
C LEU A 181 -14.09 -12.48 11.80
N LEU A 182 -14.70 -12.22 10.65
CA LEU A 182 -14.78 -10.90 10.00
C LEU A 182 -16.13 -10.20 10.23
N ALA A 183 -17.07 -10.86 10.89
CA ALA A 183 -18.42 -10.36 11.16
C ALA A 183 -18.48 -9.59 12.47
#